data_AF-A0A964FE00-F1
#
_entry.id   AF-A0A964FE00-F1
#
_cell.length_a   1.000
_cell.length_b   1.000
_cell.length_c   1.000
_cell.angle_alpha   90.00
_cell.angle_beta   90.00
_cell.angle_gamma   90.00
#
_symmetry.space_group_name_H-M   'P 1'
#
loop_
_entity.id
_entity.type
_entity.pdbx_description
1 polymer ?
#
loop_
_entity_poly.entity_id
_entity_poly.type
_entity_poly.pdbx_seq_one_letter_code
_entity_poly.pdbx_strand_id
1 'polypeptide(L)'
;MKLTEIKQEVYSLTCTKNTKQLKRERSDLTTKKDLRYKSHWTDILNKINLLREQALDLSLKDLEESEKMLKESLFAIGRLSGLDNNKMEGDWQRIQLEAQFADIHIEQL
;
A
#
# COMPACT_ATOMS: atom_id res chain seq x y z
N MET A 1 25.37 9.23 -0.19
CA MET A 1 25.22 8.42 -1.41
C MET A 1 25.87 9.07 -2.63
N LYS A 2 26.50 8.26 -3.47
CA LYS A 2 26.96 8.62 -4.83
C LYS A 2 25.77 8.72 -5.79
N LEU A 3 25.93 9.44 -6.90
CA LEU A 3 24.86 9.62 -7.89
C LEU A 3 24.34 8.29 -8.46
N THR A 4 25.23 7.32 -8.65
CA THR A 4 24.90 5.98 -9.15
C THR A 4 23.98 5.23 -8.19
N GLU A 5 24.25 5.33 -6.88
CA GLU A 5 23.46 4.71 -5.83
C GLU A 5 22.05 5.32 -5.77
N ILE A 6 21.94 6.65 -5.82
CA ILE A 6 20.64 7.36 -5.84
C ILE A 6 19.81 6.93 -7.05
N LYS A 7 20.44 6.80 -8.23
CA LYS A 7 19.75 6.32 -9.44
C LYS A 7 19.24 4.90 -9.28
N GLN A 8 20.06 3.99 -8.76
CA GLN A 8 19.67 2.60 -8.53
C GLN A 8 18.51 2.50 -7.55
N GLU A 9 18.52 3.30 -6.49
CA GLU A 9 17.44 3.34 -5.53
C GLU A 9 16.14 3.87 -6.16
N VAL A 10 16.20 4.99 -6.89
CA VAL A 10 15.04 5.52 -7.61
C VAL A 10 14.48 4.49 -8.61
N TYR A 11 15.33 3.78 -9.33
CA TYR A 11 14.93 2.71 -10.25
C TYR A 11 14.23 1.56 -9.54
N SER A 12 14.79 1.10 -8.42
CA SER A 12 14.21 0.06 -7.58
C SER A 12 12.82 0.47 -7.06
N LEU A 13 12.72 1.66 -6.47
CA LEU A 13 11.48 2.15 -5.86
C LEU A 13 10.37 2.44 -6.86
N THR A 14 10.73 2.73 -8.12
CA THR A 14 9.77 3.02 -9.21
C THR A 14 9.56 1.83 -10.16
N CYS A 15 10.20 0.69 -9.91
CA CYS A 15 10.19 -0.48 -10.79
C CYS A 15 10.64 -0.18 -12.23
N THR A 16 11.56 0.77 -12.41
CA THR A 16 12.10 1.15 -13.73
C THR A 16 13.55 0.71 -13.89
N LYS A 17 14.00 0.42 -15.11
CA LYS A 17 15.36 -0.10 -15.35
C LYS A 17 16.37 1.00 -15.69
N ASN A 18 15.90 2.14 -16.19
CA ASN A 18 16.76 3.22 -16.65
C ASN A 18 16.01 4.57 -16.72
N THR A 19 16.77 5.64 -16.95
CA THR A 19 16.23 7.00 -17.02
C THR A 19 15.20 7.20 -18.15
N LYS A 20 15.33 6.50 -19.28
CA LYS A 20 14.37 6.62 -20.39
C LYS A 20 13.01 6.03 -19.98
N GLN A 21 13.03 4.86 -19.34
CA GLN A 21 11.85 4.20 -18.80
C GLN A 21 11.20 5.05 -17.70
N LEU A 22 12.02 5.59 -16.77
CA LEU A 22 11.54 6.50 -15.72
C LEU A 22 10.82 7.73 -16.28
N LYS A 23 11.36 8.36 -17.34
CA LYS A 23 10.72 9.52 -17.98
C LYS A 23 9.37 9.18 -18.62
N ARG A 24 9.24 7.97 -19.19
CA ARG A 24 8.03 7.50 -19.86
C ARG A 24 6.94 7.11 -18.87
N GLU A 25 7.30 6.36 -17.84
CA GLU A 25 6.35 5.75 -16.90
C GLU A 25 6.08 6.62 -15.67
N ARG A 26 7.01 7.51 -15.31
CA ARG A 26 6.92 8.42 -14.15
C ARG A 26 7.32 9.85 -14.55
N SER A 27 6.62 10.39 -15.53
CA SER A 27 6.82 11.77 -15.99
C SER A 27 6.57 12.79 -14.87
N ASP A 28 5.69 12.48 -13.93
CA ASP A 28 5.38 13.24 -12.72
C ASP A 28 6.60 13.46 -11.80
N LEU A 29 7.56 12.53 -11.82
CA LEU A 29 8.80 12.62 -11.04
C LEU A 29 9.89 13.37 -11.80
N THR A 30 9.87 13.36 -13.13
CA THR A 30 10.99 13.84 -13.97
C THR A 30 10.72 15.16 -14.70
N THR A 31 9.47 15.62 -14.74
CA THR A 31 9.09 16.87 -15.42
C THR A 31 9.80 18.08 -14.80
N LYS A 32 10.36 18.94 -15.66
CA LYS A 32 11.14 20.14 -15.29
C LYS A 32 12.41 19.88 -14.45
N LYS A 33 12.89 18.65 -14.37
CA LYS A 33 14.15 18.31 -13.67
C LYS A 33 15.26 17.96 -14.66
N ASP A 34 16.46 18.50 -14.43
CA ASP A 34 17.64 18.10 -15.19
C ASP A 34 18.35 16.91 -14.52
N LEU A 35 18.18 15.73 -15.12
CA LEU A 35 18.71 14.47 -14.60
C LEU A 35 20.23 14.29 -14.81
N ARG A 36 20.94 15.33 -15.25
CA ARG A 36 22.40 15.41 -15.19
C ARG A 36 22.89 15.75 -13.78
N TYR A 37 22.12 16.51 -13.02
CA TYR A 37 22.52 16.99 -11.69
C TYR A 37 22.05 16.06 -10.58
N LYS A 38 22.94 15.84 -9.61
CA LYS A 38 22.66 15.00 -8.43
C LYS A 38 21.52 15.53 -7.58
N SER A 39 21.42 16.86 -7.42
CA SER A 39 20.35 17.51 -6.65
C SER A 39 18.96 17.06 -7.09
N HIS A 40 18.71 17.06 -8.40
CA HIS A 40 17.43 16.64 -8.96
C HIS A 40 17.11 15.17 -8.72
N TRP A 41 18.11 14.29 -8.68
CA TRP A 41 17.91 12.88 -8.32
C TRP A 41 17.58 12.71 -6.85
N THR A 42 18.26 13.46 -5.97
CA THR A 42 17.95 13.47 -4.54
C THR A 42 16.52 13.97 -4.29
N ASP A 43 16.08 15.02 -4.98
CA ASP A 43 14.70 15.51 -4.85
C ASP A 43 13.67 14.46 -5.25
N ILE A 44 13.95 13.71 -6.34
CA ILE A 44 13.07 12.63 -6.80
C ILE A 44 12.99 11.54 -5.74
N LEU A 45 14.12 11.12 -5.20
CA LEU A 45 14.17 10.10 -4.15
C LEU A 45 13.38 10.54 -2.91
N ASN A 46 13.58 11.77 -2.44
CA ASN A 46 12.84 12.31 -1.30
C ASN A 46 11.34 12.37 -1.56
N LYS A 47 10.92 12.76 -2.76
CA LYS A 47 9.50 12.77 -3.14
C LYS A 47 8.90 11.37 -3.15
N ILE A 48 9.63 10.36 -3.64
CA ILE A 48 9.17 8.96 -3.62
C ILE A 48 9.02 8.48 -2.17
N ASN A 49 9.99 8.77 -1.31
CA ASN A 49 9.94 8.37 0.10
C ASN A 49 8.77 9.02 0.83
N LEU A 50 8.53 10.32 0.62
CA LEU A 50 7.37 11.01 1.18
C LEU A 50 6.04 10.40 0.72
N LEU A 51 5.91 10.08 -0.57
CA LEU A 51 4.71 9.42 -1.09
C LEU A 51 4.51 8.02 -0.51
N ARG A 52 5.60 7.30 -0.24
CA ARG A 52 5.55 5.99 0.42
C ARG A 52 5.15 6.11 1.89
N GLU A 53 5.70 7.08 2.62
CA GLU A 53 5.29 7.35 4.00
C GLU A 53 3.80 7.70 4.07
N GLN A 54 3.32 8.54 3.15
CA GLN A 54 1.89 8.88 3.04
C GLN A 54 1.02 7.68 2.67
N ALA A 55 1.49 6.82 1.75
CA ALA A 55 0.76 5.61 1.36
C ALA A 55 0.75 4.55 2.48
N LEU A 56 1.81 4.47 3.29
CA LEU A 56 1.86 3.61 4.47
C LEU A 56 0.94 4.12 5.58
N ASP A 57 0.78 5.44 5.71
CA ASP A 57 -0.16 6.05 6.68
C ASP A 57 -1.63 5.81 6.27
N LEU A 58 -1.91 5.76 4.96
CA LEU A 58 -3.20 5.26 4.42
C LEU A 58 -3.40 3.74 4.62
N SER A 59 -2.37 2.97 4.99
CA SER A 59 -2.45 1.50 4.93
C SER A 59 -3.04 0.83 6.17
N LEU A 60 -2.89 1.41 7.36
CA LEU A 60 -3.36 0.77 8.60
C LEU A 60 -4.71 1.33 9.03
N LYS A 61 -4.82 2.66 9.05
CA LYS A 61 -6.03 3.33 9.50
C LYS A 61 -7.22 3.07 8.58
N ASP A 62 -7.01 3.09 7.26
CA ASP A 62 -8.08 2.79 6.31
C ASP A 62 -8.49 1.31 6.36
N LEU A 63 -7.56 0.43 6.75
CA LEU A 63 -7.83 -1.01 6.96
C LEU A 63 -8.68 -1.22 8.22
N GLU A 64 -8.32 -0.57 9.33
CA GLU A 64 -9.09 -0.58 10.58
C GLU A 64 -10.50 0.01 10.36
N GLU A 65 -10.61 1.09 9.59
CA GLU A 65 -11.89 1.71 9.26
C GLU A 65 -12.74 0.81 8.35
N SER A 66 -12.13 0.16 7.37
CA SER A 66 -12.79 -0.83 6.51
C SER A 66 -13.27 -2.06 7.30
N GLU A 67 -12.45 -2.57 8.23
CA GLU A 67 -12.83 -3.68 9.11
C GLU A 67 -14.04 -3.30 9.98
N LYS A 68 -14.03 -2.09 10.55
CA LYS A 68 -15.15 -1.57 11.33
C LYS A 68 -16.43 -1.49 10.49
N MET A 69 -16.35 -0.94 9.28
CA MET A 69 -17.50 -0.86 8.37
C MET A 69 -18.05 -2.24 7.99
N LEU A 70 -17.18 -3.23 7.80
CA LEU A 70 -17.57 -4.61 7.52
C LEU A 70 -18.31 -5.23 8.71
N LYS A 71 -17.79 -5.06 9.93
CA LYS A 71 -18.47 -5.54 11.14
C LYS A 71 -19.84 -4.89 11.29
N GLU A 72 -19.94 -3.57 11.13
CA GLU A 72 -21.21 -2.85 11.23
C GLU A 72 -22.24 -3.32 10.20
N SER A 73 -21.79 -3.57 8.96
CA SER A 73 -22.65 -4.06 7.88
C SER A 73 -23.14 -5.49 8.16
N LEU A 74 -22.27 -6.37 8.65
CA LEU A 74 -22.63 -7.73 9.05
C LEU A 74 -23.67 -7.73 10.17
N PHE A 75 -23.49 -6.86 11.17
CA PHE A 75 -24.44 -6.70 12.27
C PHE A 75 -25.76 -6.05 11.83
N ALA A 76 -25.74 -5.18 10.82
CA ALA A 76 -26.96 -4.63 10.24
C ALA A 76 -27.77 -5.72 9.51
N ILE A 77 -27.12 -6.49 8.63
CA ILE A 77 -27.76 -7.57 7.86
C ILE A 77 -28.23 -8.70 8.78
N GLY A 78 -27.43 -9.08 9.78
CA GLY A 78 -27.79 -10.12 10.72
C GLY A 78 -29.00 -9.75 11.57
N ARG A 79 -29.10 -8.48 12.02
CA ARG A 79 -30.32 -7.98 12.68
C ARG A 79 -31.55 -8.02 11.76
N LEU A 80 -31.40 -7.62 10.50
CA LEU A 80 -32.49 -7.71 9.51
C LEU A 80 -32.94 -9.15 9.26
N SER A 81 -32.02 -10.10 9.37
CA SER A 81 -32.27 -11.54 9.21
C SER A 81 -32.76 -12.22 10.49
N GLY A 82 -32.91 -11.48 11.60
CA GLY A 82 -33.35 -12.02 12.89
C GLY A 82 -32.30 -12.85 13.63
N LEU A 83 -31.01 -12.68 13.31
CA LEU A 83 -29.92 -13.29 14.06
C LEU A 83 -29.70 -12.59 15.40
N ASP A 84 -29.40 -13.38 16.42
CA ASP A 84 -29.03 -12.86 17.73
C ASP A 84 -27.57 -12.35 17.72
N ASN A 85 -27.27 -11.38 18.59
CA ASN A 85 -25.95 -10.75 18.67
C ASN A 85 -24.81 -11.74 18.92
N ASN A 86 -25.04 -12.80 19.70
CA ASN A 86 -24.04 -13.81 19.99
C ASN A 86 -23.67 -14.63 18.75
N LYS A 87 -24.66 -14.95 17.90
CA LYS A 87 -24.40 -15.60 16.61
C LYS A 87 -23.63 -14.69 15.66
N MET A 88 -24.00 -13.42 15.57
CA MET A 88 -23.29 -12.44 14.73
C MET A 88 -21.84 -12.23 15.18
N GLU A 89 -21.59 -12.18 16.50
CA GLU A 89 -20.22 -12.07 17.02
C GLU A 89 -19.42 -13.35 16.78
N GLY A 90 -20.04 -14.53 16.91
CA GLY A 90 -19.42 -15.81 16.59
C GLY A 90 -19.05 -15.92 15.10
N ASP A 91 -19.89 -15.43 14.21
CA ASP A 91 -19.61 -15.38 12.77
C ASP A 91 -18.50 -14.36 12.44
N TRP A 92 -18.49 -13.20 13.12
CA TRP A 92 -17.40 -12.22 13.00
C TRP A 92 -16.04 -12.80 13.41
N GLN A 93 -15.99 -13.49 14.56
CA GLN A 93 -14.76 -14.15 15.04
C GLN A 93 -14.28 -15.24 14.08
N ARG A 94 -15.21 -15.99 13.45
CA ARG A 94 -14.87 -16.99 12.44
C ARG A 94 -14.21 -16.34 11.22
N ILE A 95 -14.78 -15.25 10.71
CA ILE A 95 -14.24 -14.50 9.57
C ILE A 95 -12.83 -13.99 9.87
N GLN A 96 -12.60 -13.44 11.07
CA GLN A 96 -11.28 -12.96 11.49
C GLN A 96 -10.24 -14.11 11.54
N LEU A 97 -10.63 -15.28 12.04
CA LEU A 97 -9.76 -16.46 12.07
C LEU A 97 -9.45 -16.96 10.65
N GLU A 98 -10.46 -17.10 9.79
CA GLU A 98 -10.27 -17.55 8.40
C GLU A 98 -9.34 -16.61 7.62
N ALA A 99 -9.46 -15.29 7.82
CA ALA A 99 -8.57 -14.30 7.22
C ALA A 99 -7.10 -14.49 7.67
N GLN A 100 -6.87 -14.77 8.96
CA GLN A 100 -5.53 -15.04 9.49
C GLN A 100 -4.89 -16.29 8.88
N PHE A 101 -5.67 -17.32 8.54
CA PHE A 101 -5.15 -18.53 7.91
C PHE A 101 -5.02 -18.41 6.38
N ALA A 102 -5.81 -17.56 5.74
CA ALA A 102 -5.71 -17.28 4.31
C ALA A 102 -4.39 -16.59 3.93
N ASP A 103 -3.88 -15.71 4.78
CA ASP A 103 -2.58 -15.03 4.59
C ASP A 103 -1.35 -15.95 4.77
N ILE A 104 -1.52 -17.19 5.26
CA ILE A 104 -0.44 -18.20 5.40
C ILE A 104 -0.31 -19.07 4.14
N HIS A 105 -0.73 -18.58 2.96
CA HIS A 105 -0.22 -19.12 1.69
C HIS A 105 1.19 -18.58 1.45
N ILE A 106 2.16 -19.15 2.18
CA ILE A 106 3.56 -19.14 1.76
C ILE A 106 3.59 -19.93 0.45
N GLU A 107 3.66 -19.24 -0.68
CA GLU A 107 4.07 -19.85 -1.96
C GLU A 107 5.48 -20.42 -1.79
N GLN A 108 5.57 -21.69 -1.38
CA GLN A 108 6.71 -22.54 -1.66
C GLN A 108 6.40 -23.31 -2.94
N LEU A 109 6.75 -22.74 -4.10
CA LEU A 109 7.07 -23.48 -5.32
C LEU A 109 8.15 -22.73 -6.12
#